data_AF-A0A2Z5YV10-F1
#
_entry.id   AF-A0A2Z5YV10-F1
#
_cell.length_a   1.000
_cell.length_b   1.000
_cell.length_c   1.000
_cell.angle_alpha   90.00
_cell.angle_beta   90.00
_cell.angle_gamma   90.00
#
_symmetry.space_group_name_H-M   'P 1'
#
loop_
_entity.id
_entity.type
_entity.pdbx_description
1 polymer ?
#
loop_
_entity_poly.entity_id
_entity_poly.type
_entity_poly.pdbx_seq_one_letter_code
_entity_poly.pdbx_strand_id
1 'polypeptide(L)'
;MAFWRNVSPGGAVADFANVWRDNPQRWRVLAVSIAATTGLMTLFIPETQVADPPKPKITYITAWSADRSDAEIIASNIANQKRKEEREAMIAAAEERRKEIYRALGRATGLDVDAMEKDIAREEAAEAAAKAKPAPEREGASAAQAEAEKAAAGPQAEN
;
A
#
# COMPACT_ATOMS: atom_id res chain seq x y z
N MET A 1 -22.93 21.74 8.29
CA MET A 1 -22.84 21.92 6.83
C MET A 1 -24.23 22.21 6.26
N ALA A 2 -24.51 23.46 5.85
CA ALA A 2 -25.86 23.91 5.46
C ALA A 2 -26.11 23.95 3.93
N PHE A 3 -25.19 23.41 3.12
CA PHE A 3 -25.24 23.48 1.66
C PHE A 3 -26.50 22.84 1.06
N TRP A 4 -26.94 21.71 1.61
CA TRP A 4 -28.06 20.92 1.11
C TRP A 4 -29.45 21.49 1.41
N ARG A 5 -29.57 22.52 2.26
CA ARG A 5 -30.86 23.12 2.62
C ARG A 5 -31.41 24.04 1.52
N ASN A 6 -30.54 24.57 0.67
CA ASN A 6 -30.90 25.49 -0.42
C ASN A 6 -30.85 24.84 -1.81
N VAL A 7 -30.45 23.57 -1.89
CA VAL A 7 -30.40 22.81 -3.14
C VAL A 7 -31.64 21.93 -3.19
N SER A 8 -32.53 22.19 -4.15
CA SER A 8 -33.73 21.38 -4.39
C SER A 8 -33.58 20.59 -5.69
N PRO A 9 -33.16 19.30 -5.64
CA PRO A 9 -32.98 18.49 -6.84
C PRO A 9 -34.25 18.40 -7.70
N GLY A 10 -35.43 18.27 -7.06
CA GLY A 10 -36.71 18.27 -7.76
C GLY A 10 -37.05 19.60 -8.43
N GLY A 11 -36.69 20.72 -7.80
CA GLY A 11 -36.87 22.06 -8.37
C GLY A 11 -36.00 22.28 -9.59
N ALA A 12 -34.74 21.83 -9.54
CA ALA A 12 -33.81 21.92 -10.67
C ALA A 12 -34.28 21.11 -11.88
N VAL A 13 -34.86 19.92 -11.67
CA VAL A 13 -35.41 19.11 -12.77
C VAL A 13 -36.66 19.75 -13.38
N ALA A 14 -37.54 20.32 -12.56
CA ALA A 14 -38.73 21.02 -13.05
C ALA A 14 -38.39 22.30 -13.83
N ASP A 15 -37.41 23.07 -13.34
CA ASP A 15 -36.89 24.27 -14.03
C ASP A 15 -36.25 23.89 -15.37
N PHE A 16 -35.41 22.87 -15.40
CA PHE A 16 -34.85 22.32 -16.64
C PHE A 16 -35.95 21.87 -17.62
N ALA A 17 -36.98 21.19 -17.15
CA ALA A 17 -38.08 20.72 -17.99
C ALA A 17 -38.86 21.87 -18.64
N ASN A 18 -39.04 22.98 -17.93
CA ASN A 18 -39.66 24.19 -18.46
C ASN A 18 -38.79 24.83 -19.54
N VAL A 19 -37.51 25.08 -19.24
CA VAL A 19 -36.54 25.63 -20.21
C VAL A 19 -36.41 24.75 -21.46
N TRP A 20 -36.44 23.43 -21.27
CA TRP A 20 -36.40 22.47 -22.37
C TRP A 20 -37.62 22.55 -23.29
N ARG A 21 -38.82 22.65 -22.71
CA ARG A 21 -40.08 22.72 -23.48
C ARG A 21 -40.21 24.04 -24.24
N ASP A 22 -39.76 25.14 -23.63
CA ASP A 22 -39.85 26.49 -24.22
C ASP A 22 -38.83 26.71 -25.35
N ASN A 23 -37.74 25.94 -25.40
CA ASN A 23 -36.72 26.09 -26.43
C ASN A 23 -37.18 25.46 -27.78
N PRO A 24 -37.30 26.25 -28.88
CA PRO A 24 -37.70 25.73 -30.18
C PRO A 24 -36.61 24.90 -30.87
N GLN A 25 -35.35 25.05 -30.50
CA GLN A 25 -34.21 24.32 -31.06
C GLN A 25 -33.79 23.11 -30.22
N ARG A 26 -34.58 22.72 -29.20
CA ARG A 26 -34.26 21.65 -28.24
C ARG A 26 -33.74 20.35 -28.89
N TRP A 27 -34.36 19.91 -29.99
CA TRP A 27 -33.95 18.70 -30.70
C TRP A 27 -32.64 18.85 -31.48
N ARG A 28 -32.37 20.04 -32.01
CA ARG A 28 -31.10 20.34 -32.71
C ARG A 28 -29.95 20.40 -31.73
N VAL A 29 -30.15 21.11 -30.62
CA VAL A 29 -29.17 21.16 -29.53
C VAL A 29 -28.93 19.75 -28.98
N LEU A 30 -29.97 18.95 -28.78
CA LEU A 30 -29.82 17.54 -28.36
C LEU A 30 -28.96 16.74 -29.34
N ALA A 31 -29.30 16.81 -30.62
CA ALA A 31 -28.62 16.04 -31.66
C ALA A 31 -27.14 16.43 -31.76
N VAL A 32 -26.82 17.73 -31.70
CA VAL A 32 -25.44 18.21 -31.72
C VAL A 32 -24.68 17.77 -30.46
N SER A 33 -25.28 17.87 -29.28
CA SER A 33 -24.64 17.44 -28.03
C SER A 33 -24.35 15.94 -28.01
N ILE A 34 -25.29 15.12 -28.48
CA ILE A 34 -25.10 13.66 -28.61
C ILE A 34 -24.01 13.39 -29.65
N ALA A 35 -24.07 14.01 -30.83
CA ALA A 35 -23.09 13.79 -31.89
C ALA A 35 -21.68 14.20 -31.47
N ALA A 36 -21.53 15.33 -30.78
CA ALA A 36 -20.24 15.80 -30.25
C ALA A 36 -19.69 14.84 -29.19
N THR A 37 -20.54 14.38 -28.27
CA THR A 37 -20.12 13.45 -27.20
C THR A 37 -19.75 12.09 -27.76
N THR A 38 -20.61 11.50 -28.60
CA THR A 38 -20.35 10.19 -29.21
C THR A 38 -19.15 10.28 -30.15
N GLY A 39 -19.04 11.33 -30.97
CA GLY A 39 -17.90 11.55 -31.84
C GLY A 39 -16.58 11.61 -31.06
N LEU A 40 -16.56 12.35 -29.95
CA LEU A 40 -15.38 12.39 -29.08
C LEU A 40 -15.08 11.01 -28.48
N MET A 41 -16.09 10.31 -27.94
CA MET A 41 -15.91 8.99 -27.35
C MET A 41 -15.43 7.95 -28.37
N THR A 42 -15.86 8.04 -29.63
CA THR A 42 -15.42 7.10 -30.68
C THR A 42 -13.93 7.20 -30.98
N LEU A 43 -13.29 8.37 -30.78
CA LEU A 43 -11.84 8.52 -30.93
C LEU A 43 -11.05 7.74 -29.88
N PHE A 44 -11.67 7.40 -28.75
CA PHE A 44 -11.07 6.65 -27.67
C PHE A 44 -11.43 5.17 -27.68
N ILE A 45 -12.18 4.70 -28.69
CA ILE A 45 -12.44 3.26 -28.84
C ILE A 45 -11.12 2.60 -29.27
N PRO A 46 -10.53 1.73 -28.44
CA PRO A 46 -9.28 1.07 -28.79
C PRO A 46 -9.51 0.10 -29.96
N GLU A 47 -8.68 0.17 -31.01
CA GLU A 47 -8.82 -0.66 -32.21
C GLU A 47 -8.46 -2.14 -31.98
N THR A 48 -7.88 -2.50 -30.85
CA THR A 48 -7.53 -3.91 -30.59
C THR A 48 -7.39 -4.13 -29.10
N GLN A 49 -8.28 -4.96 -28.54
CA GLN A 49 -7.90 -5.74 -27.37
C GLN A 49 -6.89 -6.77 -27.90
N VAL A 50 -5.60 -6.42 -27.87
CA VAL A 50 -4.52 -7.40 -28.10
C VAL A 50 -4.79 -8.51 -27.10
N ALA A 51 -5.09 -9.72 -27.61
CA ALA A 51 -5.40 -10.87 -26.79
C ALA A 51 -4.38 -10.98 -25.64
N ASP A 52 -4.86 -11.35 -24.44
CA ASP A 52 -4.02 -11.45 -23.26
C ASP A 52 -2.70 -12.15 -23.61
N PRO A 53 -1.54 -11.55 -23.27
CA PRO A 53 -0.26 -12.13 -23.61
C PRO A 53 -0.21 -13.57 -23.08
N PRO A 54 0.26 -14.54 -23.87
CA PRO A 54 0.31 -15.93 -23.45
C PRO A 54 1.11 -16.00 -22.13
N LYS A 55 0.57 -16.72 -21.15
CA LYS A 55 1.21 -16.87 -19.84
C LYS A 55 2.67 -17.30 -20.03
N PRO A 56 3.64 -16.65 -19.35
CA PRO A 56 5.04 -16.97 -19.53
C PRO A 56 5.30 -18.43 -19.14
N LYS A 57 6.09 -19.13 -19.96
CA LYS A 57 6.55 -20.48 -19.65
C LYS A 57 7.64 -20.38 -18.58
N ILE A 58 7.35 -20.82 -17.36
CA ILE A 58 8.32 -20.86 -16.27
C ILE A 58 9.11 -22.18 -16.37
N THR A 59 10.38 -22.11 -16.75
CA THR A 59 11.31 -23.24 -16.67
C THR A 59 12.02 -23.20 -15.33
N TYR A 60 11.71 -24.16 -14.45
CA TYR A 60 12.44 -24.33 -13.19
C TYR A 60 13.76 -25.03 -13.46
N ILE A 61 14.87 -24.34 -13.18
CA ILE A 61 16.22 -24.93 -13.19
C ILE A 61 16.55 -25.27 -11.75
N THR A 62 16.52 -26.56 -11.41
CA THR A 62 16.90 -27.02 -10.07
C THR A 62 18.42 -27.11 -9.99
N ALA A 63 19.04 -26.36 -9.07
CA ALA A 63 20.49 -26.36 -8.87
C ALA A 63 20.99 -27.56 -8.02
N TRP A 64 20.09 -28.39 -7.50
CA TRP A 64 20.39 -29.53 -6.64
C TRP A 64 19.87 -30.82 -7.24
N SER A 65 20.57 -31.93 -6.99
CA SER A 65 20.12 -33.27 -7.35
C SER A 65 18.91 -33.68 -6.52
N ALA A 66 17.97 -34.41 -7.13
CA ALA A 66 16.80 -34.94 -6.44
C ALA A 66 17.17 -35.99 -5.37
N ASP A 67 18.29 -36.69 -5.55
CA ASP A 67 18.74 -37.80 -4.68
C ASP A 67 19.69 -37.36 -3.56
N ARG A 68 19.73 -36.05 -3.26
CA ARG A 68 20.63 -35.53 -2.22
C ARG A 68 20.20 -36.01 -0.83
N SER A 69 21.16 -36.48 -0.04
CA SER A 69 20.89 -36.93 1.33
C SER A 69 20.76 -35.78 2.33
N ASP A 70 20.03 -36.00 3.42
CA ASP A 70 19.89 -35.04 4.52
C ASP A 70 21.24 -34.64 5.13
N ALA A 71 22.19 -35.57 5.22
CA ALA A 71 23.53 -35.30 5.71
C ALA A 71 24.29 -34.29 4.82
N GLU A 72 24.17 -34.42 3.51
CA GLU A 72 24.77 -33.48 2.55
C GLU A 72 24.09 -32.11 2.58
N ILE A 73 22.78 -32.07 2.85
CA ILE A 73 22.03 -30.82 3.05
C ILE A 73 22.56 -30.09 4.28
N ILE A 74 22.65 -30.77 5.42
CA ILE A 74 23.15 -30.19 6.68
C ILE A 74 24.58 -29.69 6.51
N ALA A 75 25.47 -30.50 5.92
CA ALA A 75 26.87 -30.12 5.70
C ALA A 75 26.99 -28.83 4.85
N SER A 76 26.19 -28.74 3.79
CA SER A 76 26.17 -27.54 2.94
C SER A 76 25.55 -26.33 3.62
N ASN A 77 24.52 -26.51 4.43
CA ASN A 77 23.93 -25.41 5.19
C ASN A 77 24.94 -24.85 6.19
N ILE A 78 25.67 -25.71 6.90
CA ILE A 78 26.75 -25.27 7.81
C ILE A 78 27.84 -24.52 7.04
N ALA A 79 28.27 -25.04 5.89
CA ALA A 79 29.27 -24.36 5.07
C ALA A 79 28.77 -23.00 4.54
N ASN A 80 27.51 -22.92 4.14
CA ASN A 80 26.88 -21.68 3.69
C ASN A 80 26.74 -20.67 4.84
N GLN A 81 26.38 -21.14 6.03
CA GLN A 81 26.22 -20.32 7.22
C GLN A 81 27.57 -19.71 7.64
N LYS A 82 28.66 -20.49 7.64
CA LYS A 82 30.01 -19.95 7.87
C LYS A 82 30.39 -18.86 6.88
N ARG A 83 30.18 -19.10 5.57
CA ARG A 83 30.46 -18.08 4.54
C ARG A 83 29.59 -16.84 4.70
N LYS A 84 28.35 -16.99 5.15
CA LYS A 84 27.45 -15.88 5.44
C LYS A 84 27.98 -15.05 6.61
N GLU A 85 28.32 -15.70 7.72
CA GLU A 85 28.88 -15.05 8.92
C GLU A 85 30.19 -14.33 8.60
N GLU A 86 31.09 -14.93 7.83
CA GLU A 86 32.33 -14.30 7.37
C GLU A 86 32.06 -13.03 6.55
N ARG A 87 31.10 -13.08 5.62
CA ARG A 87 30.72 -11.92 4.80
C ARG A 87 30.08 -10.83 5.64
N GLU A 88 29.19 -11.18 6.56
CA GLU A 88 28.54 -10.24 7.48
C GLU A 88 29.56 -9.56 8.39
N ALA A 89 30.54 -10.30 8.92
CA ALA A 89 31.63 -9.74 9.70
C ALA A 89 32.48 -8.75 8.89
N MET A 90 32.80 -9.09 7.64
CA MET A 90 33.53 -8.21 6.72
C MET A 90 32.76 -6.93 6.39
N ILE A 91 31.44 -7.04 6.15
CA ILE A 91 30.57 -5.89 5.89
C ILE A 91 30.48 -5.01 7.13
N ALA A 92 30.23 -5.58 8.31
CA ALA A 92 30.16 -4.83 9.56
C ALA A 92 31.48 -4.08 9.84
N ALA A 93 32.62 -4.72 9.64
CA ALA A 93 33.92 -4.08 9.78
C ALA A 93 34.12 -2.92 8.77
N ALA A 94 33.67 -3.10 7.53
CA ALA A 94 33.72 -2.04 6.51
C ALA A 94 32.78 -0.87 6.85
N GLU A 95 31.61 -1.15 7.40
CA GLU A 95 30.66 -0.13 7.83
C GLU A 95 31.17 0.70 9.01
N GLU A 96 31.76 0.05 10.02
CA GLU A 96 32.39 0.76 11.13
C GLU A 96 33.55 1.63 10.66
N ARG A 97 34.42 1.10 9.80
CA ARG A 97 35.49 1.91 9.17
C ARG A 97 34.93 3.09 8.38
N ARG A 98 33.82 2.89 7.65
CA ARG A 98 33.17 3.97 6.90
C ARG A 98 32.64 5.05 7.86
N LYS A 99 31.98 4.67 8.95
CA LYS A 99 31.50 5.62 9.98
C LYS A 99 32.68 6.39 10.59
N GLU A 100 33.77 5.72 10.93
CA GLU A 100 34.99 6.35 11.45
C GLU A 100 35.57 7.40 10.49
N ILE A 101 35.65 7.07 9.19
CA ILE A 101 36.12 8.01 8.16
C ILE A 101 35.21 9.24 8.10
N TYR A 102 33.88 9.07 8.10
CA TYR A 102 32.96 10.19 8.08
C TYR A 102 33.01 11.03 9.36
N ARG A 103 33.16 10.41 10.53
CA ARG A 103 33.40 11.13 11.81
C ARG A 103 34.67 11.96 11.73
N ALA A 104 35.77 11.36 11.25
CA ALA A 104 37.04 12.05 11.10
C ALA A 104 36.95 13.23 10.11
N LEU A 105 36.26 13.04 8.98
CA LEU A 105 36.01 14.09 8.01
C LEU A 105 35.19 15.23 8.62
N GLY A 106 34.10 14.93 9.34
CA GLY A 106 33.29 15.92 10.02
C GLY A 106 34.11 16.79 10.98
N ARG A 107 34.92 16.15 11.84
CA ARG A 107 35.83 16.87 12.75
C ARG A 107 36.84 17.74 12.00
N ALA A 108 37.42 17.23 10.90
CA ALA A 108 38.38 17.97 10.10
C ALA A 108 37.75 19.19 9.40
N THR A 109 36.47 19.12 9.03
CA THR A 109 35.71 20.23 8.45
C THR A 109 35.11 21.19 9.47
N GLY A 110 35.36 20.99 10.77
CA GLY A 110 34.89 21.86 11.85
C GLY A 110 33.48 21.56 12.37
N LEU A 111 32.92 20.38 12.08
CA LEU A 111 31.65 19.92 12.62
C LEU A 111 31.86 19.27 14.00
N ASP A 112 31.01 19.59 14.99
CA ASP A 112 30.99 18.94 16.30
C ASP A 112 30.22 17.62 16.25
N VAL A 113 30.93 16.57 15.83
CA VAL A 113 30.38 15.22 15.68
C VAL A 113 29.94 14.62 17.03
N ASP A 114 30.63 14.96 18.12
CA ASP A 114 30.37 14.36 19.44
C ASP A 114 29.08 14.92 20.05
N ALA A 115 28.76 16.20 19.82
CA ALA A 115 27.48 16.78 20.19
C ALA A 115 26.33 16.14 19.38
N MET A 116 26.51 15.99 18.07
CA MET A 116 25.51 15.36 17.20
C MET A 116 25.18 13.91 17.59
N GLU A 117 26.20 13.10 17.91
CA GLU A 117 25.97 11.71 18.34
C GLU A 117 25.17 11.62 19.64
N LYS A 118 25.38 12.56 20.58
CA LYS A 118 24.59 12.63 21.83
C LYS A 118 23.13 12.99 21.56
N ASP A 119 22.88 13.93 20.66
CA ASP A 119 21.53 14.33 20.29
C ASP A 119 20.80 13.19 19.58
N ILE A 120 21.46 12.50 18.64
CA ILE A 120 20.92 11.31 17.96
C ILE A 120 20.56 10.22 18.99
N ALA A 121 21.46 9.89 19.91
CA ALA A 121 21.20 8.87 20.93
C ALA A 121 20.00 9.23 21.83
N ARG A 122 19.83 10.52 22.14
CA ARG A 122 18.69 11.01 22.93
C ARG A 122 17.38 10.88 22.15
N GLU A 123 17.38 11.22 20.87
CA GLU A 123 16.21 11.10 20.00
C GLU A 123 15.82 9.64 19.79
N GLU A 124 16.79 8.75 19.49
CA GLU A 124 16.55 7.31 19.35
C GLU A 124 15.98 6.68 20.63
N ALA A 125 16.49 7.07 21.80
CA ALA A 125 15.96 6.61 23.08
C ALA A 125 14.52 7.11 23.33
N ALA A 126 14.22 8.36 22.96
CA ALA A 126 12.87 8.91 23.08
C ALA A 126 11.88 8.23 22.11
N GLU A 127 12.30 7.93 20.89
CA GLU A 127 11.51 7.18 19.92
C GLU A 127 11.25 5.74 20.36
N ALA A 128 12.27 5.04 20.85
CA ALA A 128 12.13 3.68 21.37
C ALA A 128 11.14 3.64 22.54
N ALA A 129 11.23 4.61 23.46
CA ALA A 129 10.29 4.75 24.57
C ALA A 129 8.86 5.08 24.11
N ALA A 130 8.69 5.85 23.03
CA ALA A 130 7.38 6.13 22.45
C ALA A 130 6.76 4.90 21.77
N LYS A 131 7.57 4.11 21.04
CA LYS A 131 7.14 2.86 20.37
C LYS A 131 6.82 1.73 21.37
N ALA A 132 7.44 1.73 22.55
CA ALA A 132 7.20 0.73 23.59
C ALA A 132 5.95 0.99 24.46
N LYS A 133 5.24 2.11 24.29
CA LYS A 133 3.97 2.35 25.02
C LYS A 133 2.87 1.47 24.41
N PRO A 134 2.29 0.51 25.18
CA PRO A 134 1.19 -0.31 24.67
C PRO A 134 -0.03 0.58 24.39
N ALA A 135 -0.65 0.38 23.22
CA ALA A 135 -1.95 0.97 22.92
C ALA A 135 -2.99 0.44 23.92
N PRO A 136 -3.89 1.28 24.47
CA PRO A 136 -4.92 0.79 25.37
C PRO A 136 -5.82 -0.23 24.66
N GLU A 137 -6.01 -1.36 25.34
CA GLU A 137 -6.74 -2.56 24.94
C GLU A 137 -8.07 -2.24 24.24
N ARG A 138 -8.20 -2.64 22.97
CA ARG A 138 -9.48 -2.76 22.26
C ARG A 138 -10.13 -4.12 22.54
N GLU A 139 -10.07 -4.61 23.77
CA GLU A 139 -10.65 -5.93 24.10
C GLU A 139 -12.15 -5.84 24.42
N GLY A 140 -12.68 -4.65 24.74
CA GLY A 140 -14.11 -4.47 25.05
C GLY A 140 -15.06 -4.42 23.84
N ALA A 141 -14.57 -4.19 22.62
CA ALA A 141 -15.42 -4.01 21.45
C ALA A 141 -15.84 -5.33 20.77
N SER A 142 -15.00 -6.37 20.88
CA SER A 142 -15.26 -7.67 20.23
C SER A 142 -16.26 -8.51 21.01
N ALA A 143 -16.23 -8.48 22.35
CA ALA A 143 -17.17 -9.24 23.18
C ALA A 143 -18.61 -8.71 23.04
N ALA A 144 -18.79 -7.38 23.00
CA ALA A 144 -20.11 -6.77 22.81
C ALA A 144 -20.70 -7.03 21.42
N GLN A 145 -19.85 -7.16 20.39
CA GLN A 145 -20.29 -7.51 19.04
C GLN A 145 -20.67 -9.00 18.93
N ALA A 146 -19.93 -9.88 19.59
CA ALA A 146 -20.22 -11.31 19.63
C ALA A 146 -21.51 -11.64 20.41
N GLU A 147 -21.82 -10.89 21.48
CA GLU A 147 -23.09 -11.03 22.20
C GLU A 147 -24.28 -10.45 21.41
N ALA A 148 -24.08 -9.34 20.70
CA ALA A 148 -25.12 -8.75 19.84
C ALA A 148 -25.47 -9.66 18.65
N GLU A 149 -24.49 -10.36 18.07
CA GLU A 149 -24.71 -11.30 16.97
C GLU A 149 -25.41 -12.59 17.45
N LYS A 150 -25.09 -13.09 18.65
CA LYS A 150 -25.81 -14.21 19.27
C LYS A 150 -27.25 -13.86 19.67
N ALA A 151 -27.52 -12.61 20.08
CA ALA A 151 -28.87 -12.17 20.42
C ALA A 151 -29.76 -11.97 19.18
N ALA A 152 -29.17 -11.69 18.01
CA ALA A 152 -29.90 -11.59 16.74
C ALA A 152 -30.28 -12.96 16.16
N ALA A 153 -29.57 -14.03 16.54
CA ALA A 153 -29.87 -15.41 16.14
C ALA A 153 -30.81 -16.12 17.14
N GLY A 154 -32.07 -15.66 17.21
CA GLY A 154 -33.17 -16.39 17.85
C GLY A 154 -33.60 -17.64 17.06
N PRO A 155 -34.34 -18.58 17.69
CA PRO A 155 -34.21 -20.03 17.45
C PRO A 155 -34.76 -20.48 16.10
N GLN A 156 -33.95 -21.21 15.33
CA GLN A 156 -34.47 -22.08 14.27
C GLN A 156 -34.87 -23.42 14.92
N ALA A 157 -36.17 -23.70 14.89
CA ALA A 157 -36.77 -24.94 15.34
C ALA A 157 -36.45 -26.09 14.37
N GLU A 158 -36.03 -27.21 14.96
CA GLU A 158 -36.22 -28.62 14.58
C GLU A 158 -36.51 -28.98 13.11
N ASN A 159 -35.57 -29.69 12.50
CA ASN A 159 -35.75 -31.06 11.99
C ASN A 159 -34.40 -31.78 11.90
#